data_AF-F7S2K0-F1
#
_entry.id   AF-F7S2K0-F1
#
_cell.length_a   1.000
_cell.length_b   1.000
_cell.length_c   1.000
_cell.angle_alpha   90.00
_cell.angle_beta   90.00
_cell.angle_gamma   90.00
#
_symmetry.space_group_name_H-M   'P 1'
#
loop_
_entity.id
_entity.type
_entity.pdbx_description
1 polymer ?
#
loop_
_entity_poly.entity_id
_entity_poly.type
_entity_poly.pdbx_seq_one_letter_code
_entity_poly.pdbx_strand_id
1 'polypeptide(L)' 'KPPGQIRIGDVVRYLERDQAMVECFRADGGQCNLLPACRLRQTLNRAKDAFIETLNGKSLADMLPVPANR' A
#
# COMPACT_ATOMS: atom_id res chain seq x y z
N LYS A 1 -5.32 12.76 14.75
CA LYS A 1 -6.19 13.31 13.69
C LYS A 1 -7.60 12.74 13.86
N PRO A 2 -8.69 13.47 13.56
CA PRO A 2 -10.02 12.89 13.46
C PRO A 2 -10.07 11.72 12.45
N PRO A 3 -10.90 10.68 12.64
CA PRO A 3 -10.93 9.50 11.76
C PRO A 3 -11.16 9.82 10.27
N GLY A 4 -12.00 10.81 9.97
CA GLY A 4 -12.27 11.26 8.59
C GLY A 4 -11.06 11.94 7.90
N GLN A 5 -10.01 12.27 8.64
CA GLN A 5 -8.77 12.87 8.10
C GLN A 5 -7.61 11.86 8.01
N ILE A 6 -7.85 10.58 8.31
CA ILE A 6 -6.84 9.52 8.26
C ILE A 6 -7.16 8.67 7.04
N ARG A 7 -6.32 8.73 5.99
CA ARG A 7 -6.51 7.90 4.78
C ARG A 7 -6.08 6.47 5.06
N ILE A 8 -6.81 5.49 4.55
CA ILE A 8 -6.46 4.07 4.73
C ILE A 8 -5.16 3.72 4.02
N GLY A 9 -4.92 4.29 2.84
CA GLY A 9 -3.66 4.07 2.12
C GLY A 9 -2.42 4.52 2.92
N ASP A 10 -2.53 5.61 3.68
CA ASP A 10 -1.44 6.08 4.57
C ASP A 10 -1.19 5.09 5.71
N VAL A 11 -2.26 4.54 6.31
CA VAL A 11 -2.15 3.53 7.38
C VAL A 11 -1.46 2.27 6.85
N VAL A 12 -1.89 1.76 5.69
CA VAL A 12 -1.29 0.56 5.09
C VAL A 12 0.17 0.81 4.71
N ARG A 13 0.50 1.93 4.06
CA ARG A 13 1.89 2.28 3.75
C ARG A 13 2.76 2.37 5.01
N TYR A 14 2.23 2.90 6.10
CA TYR A 14 2.97 3.02 7.36
C TYR A 14 3.26 1.66 7.99
N LEU A 15 2.29 0.74 8.00
CA LEU A 15 2.46 -0.61 8.56
C LEU A 15 3.37 -1.50 7.70
N GLU A 16 3.31 -1.34 6.38
CA GLU A 16 4.04 -2.17 5.42
C GLU A 16 5.41 -1.58 4.99
N ARG A 17 5.83 -0.44 5.58
CA ARG A 17 7.03 0.32 5.15
C ARG A 17 8.31 -0.51 5.04
N ASP A 18 8.46 -1.52 5.90
CA ASP A 18 9.66 -2.36 5.99
C ASP A 18 9.43 -3.76 5.37
N GLN A 19 8.27 -3.97 4.72
CA GLN A 19 7.92 -5.21 4.03
C GLN A 19 7.95 -5.00 2.52
N ALA A 20 9.03 -5.43 1.89
CA ALA A 20 9.11 -5.46 0.44
C ALA A 20 8.14 -6.54 -0.09
N MET A 21 7.12 -6.11 -0.86
CA MET A 21 6.13 -7.01 -1.50
C MET A 21 6.77 -8.16 -2.27
N VAL A 22 7.87 -7.87 -2.96
CA VAL A 22 8.75 -8.87 -3.58
C VAL A 22 10.19 -8.53 -3.24
N GLU A 23 11.04 -9.55 -3.25
CA GLU A 23 12.46 -9.43 -2.90
C GLU A 23 13.17 -8.28 -3.65
N CYS A 24 12.90 -8.13 -4.95
CA CYS A 24 13.49 -7.07 -5.78
C CYS A 24 12.92 -5.65 -5.54
N PHE A 25 11.97 -5.46 -4.61
CA PHE A 25 11.48 -4.16 -4.15
C PHE A 25 12.23 -3.63 -2.93
N ARG A 26 13.09 -4.45 -2.31
CA ARG A 26 13.96 -3.99 -1.22
C ARG A 26 14.76 -2.76 -1.65
N ALA A 27 15.12 -1.91 -0.69
CA ALA A 27 15.89 -0.70 -0.96
C ALA A 27 17.29 -0.99 -1.55
N ASP A 28 17.88 -2.13 -1.19
CA ASP A 28 19.13 -2.63 -1.76
C ASP A 28 18.96 -3.33 -3.12
N GLY A 29 17.73 -3.42 -3.63
CA GLY A 29 17.39 -4.06 -4.90
C GLY A 29 17.32 -5.59 -4.86
N GLY A 30 17.71 -6.23 -3.75
CA GLY A 30 17.80 -7.68 -3.64
C GLY A 30 18.91 -8.30 -4.54
N GLN A 31 18.82 -9.61 -4.75
CA GLN A 31 19.69 -10.45 -5.58
C GLN A 31 18.96 -10.98 -6.81
N CYS A 32 17.90 -10.30 -7.26
CA CYS A 32 17.13 -10.70 -8.43
C CYS A 32 17.96 -10.57 -9.72
N ASN A 33 18.39 -11.70 -10.28
CA ASN A 33 19.20 -11.80 -11.50
C ASN A 33 18.53 -11.23 -12.78
N LEU A 34 17.24 -10.89 -12.72
CA LEU A 34 16.49 -10.33 -13.85
C LEU A 34 16.57 -8.80 -13.91
N LEU A 35 17.13 -8.14 -12.89
CA LEU A 35 17.32 -6.69 -12.91
C LEU A 35 18.51 -6.29 -13.81
N PRO A 36 18.44 -5.14 -14.51
CA PRO A 36 17.36 -4.15 -14.50
C PRO A 36 16.23 -4.42 -15.52
N ALA A 37 16.34 -5.45 -16.37
CA ALA A 37 15.44 -5.69 -17.50
C ALA A 37 14.08 -6.34 -17.15
N CYS A 38 13.84 -6.67 -15.87
CA CYS A 38 12.64 -7.35 -15.40
C CYS A 38 11.37 -6.51 -15.59
N ARG A 39 10.62 -6.79 -16.67
CA ARG A 39 9.32 -6.15 -16.94
C ARG A 39 8.27 -6.42 -15.85
N LEU A 40 8.35 -7.55 -15.17
CA LEU A 40 7.45 -7.90 -14.07
C LEU A 40 7.58 -6.91 -12.90
N ARG A 41 8.80 -6.45 -12.57
CA ARG A 41 9.01 -5.44 -11.52
C ARG A 41 8.23 -4.17 -11.79
N GLN A 42 8.19 -3.72 -13.05
CA GLN A 42 7.43 -2.54 -13.45
C GLN A 42 5.92 -2.76 -13.30
N THR A 43 5.40 -3.91 -13.76
CA THR A 43 3.98 -4.26 -13.64
C THR A 43 3.55 -4.35 -12.18
N LEU A 44 4.33 -5.01 -11.32
CA LEU A 44 4.02 -5.14 -9.90
C LEU A 44 4.07 -3.78 -9.18
N ASN A 45 5.00 -2.89 -9.53
CA ASN A 45 5.03 -1.54 -8.95
C ASN A 45 3.75 -0.76 -9.29
N ARG A 46 3.30 -0.82 -10.55
CA ARG A 46 2.03 -0.19 -10.95
C ARG A 46 0.83 -0.78 -10.21
N ALA A 47 0.81 -2.10 -10.02
CA ALA A 47 -0.26 -2.77 -9.27
C ALA A 47 -0.28 -2.34 -7.79
N LYS A 48 0.89 -2.28 -7.15
CA LYS A 48 1.07 -1.76 -5.77
C LYS A 48 0.56 -0.32 -5.65
N ASP A 49 0.93 0.54 -6.61
CA ASP A 49 0.51 1.95 -6.59
C ASP A 49 -1.01 2.06 -6.74
N ALA A 50 -1.62 1.33 -7.67
CA ALA A 50 -3.07 1.29 -7.87
C ALA A 50 -3.83 0.77 -6.63
N PHE A 51 -3.29 -0.24 -5.96
CA PHE A 51 -3.83 -0.74 -4.70
C PHE A 51 -3.86 0.36 -3.63
N ILE A 52 -2.73 1.07 -3.42
CA ILE A 52 -2.72 2.16 -2.45
C ILE A 52 -3.62 3.32 -2.88
N GLU A 53 -3.67 3.68 -4.16
CA GLU A 53 -4.55 4.75 -4.62
C GLU A 53 -6.04 4.43 -4.40
N THR A 54 -6.42 3.16 -4.53
CA THR A 54 -7.77 2.69 -4.17
C THR A 54 -8.06 2.93 -2.68
N LEU A 55 -7.11 2.58 -1.80
CA LEU A 55 -7.25 2.78 -0.35
C LEU A 55 -7.19 4.26 0.06
N ASN A 56 -6.47 5.08 -0.70
CA ASN A 56 -6.41 6.52 -0.53
C ASN A 56 -7.76 7.21 -0.76
N GLY A 57 -8.71 6.54 -1.44
CA GLY A 57 -10.10 6.98 -1.58
C GLY A 57 -10.99 6.72 -0.36
N LYS A 58 -10.46 6.12 0.70
CA LYS A 58 -11.17 5.83 1.96
C LYS A 58 -10.47 6.46 3.15
N SER A 59 -11.26 6.82 4.16
CA SER A 59 -10.82 7.29 5.46
C SER A 59 -11.03 6.24 6.55
N LEU A 60 -10.41 6.43 7.72
CA LEU A 60 -10.66 5.58 8.89
C LEU A 60 -12.12 5.66 9.35
N ALA A 61 -12.80 6.80 9.16
CA ALA A 61 -14.21 6.93 9.48
C ALA A 61 -15.09 5.97 8.65
N ASP A 62 -14.73 5.72 7.39
CA ASP A 62 -15.47 4.81 6.50
C ASP A 62 -15.39 3.34 6.92
N MET A 63 -14.43 3.00 7.79
CA MET A 63 -14.23 1.65 8.32
C MET A 63 -14.95 1.43 9.66
N LEU A 64 -15.48 2.48 10.28
CA LEU A 64 -16.19 2.36 11.54
C LEU A 64 -17.57 1.74 11.28
N PRO A 65 -18.06 0.87 12.18
CA PRO A 65 -19.42 0.37 12.08
C PRO A 65 -20.40 1.55 12.13
N VAL A 66 -21.47 1.48 11.33
CA VAL A 66 -22.59 2.42 11.48
C VAL A 66 -23.10 2.29 12.91
N PRO A 67 -23.29 3.39 13.65
CA PRO A 67 -23.79 3.32 15.01
C PRO A 67 -25.12 2.56 15.00
N ALA A 68 -25.18 1.42 15.68
CA ALA A 68 -26.44 0.75 15.93
C ALA A 68 -27.27 1.71 16.79
N ASN A 69 -28.34 2.25 16.21
CA ASN A 69 -29.27 3.11 16.90
C ASN A 69 -29.80 2.33 18.13
N ARG A 70 -29.34 2.71 19.33
CA ARG A 70 -29.92 2.25 20.61
C ARG A 70 -30.86 3.31 21.12
#